data_AF-A0A1E3G382-F1
#
_entry.id   AF-A0A1E3G382-F1
#
_cell.length_a   1.000
_cell.length_b   1.000
_cell.length_c   1.000
_cell.angle_alpha   90.00
_cell.angle_beta   90.00
_cell.angle_gamma   90.00
#
_symmetry.space_group_name_H-M   'P 1'
#
loop_
_entity.id
_entity.type
_entity.pdbx_description
1 polymer ?
#
loop_
_entity_poly.entity_id
_entity_poly.type
_entity_poly.pdbx_seq_one_letter_code
_entity_poly.pdbx_strand_id
1 'polypeptide(L)'
;MRELTDLRKYIDEWRHTVDLIPASEGAQEDLLFPDAEEREDQAYTNQLIYDTICEKPTGNLWWRESLYRKVKPKGRNELHLFRYFIDGSLRSYYFGEVVEAERFSPLVFAQVGACAVQRDESGRVFPLEKRLKNLVVLDFEAISEEGL
;
A
#
# COMPACT_ATOMS: atom_id res chain seq x y z
N MET A 1 -9.82 -7.67 -19.33
CA MET A 1 -11.12 -8.38 -19.40
C MET A 1 -11.00 -9.89 -19.24
N ARG A 2 -10.01 -10.58 -19.83
CA ARG A 2 -9.80 -12.04 -19.59
C ARG A 2 -9.65 -12.39 -18.09
N GLU A 3 -8.78 -11.68 -17.37
CA GLU A 3 -8.50 -11.95 -15.94
C GLU A 3 -9.73 -11.86 -15.02
N LEU A 4 -10.69 -10.96 -15.31
CA LEU A 4 -11.97 -10.88 -14.56
C LEU A 4 -12.95 -11.99 -14.96
N THR A 5 -12.81 -12.54 -16.17
CA THR A 5 -13.63 -13.65 -16.65
C THR A 5 -13.18 -14.95 -15.97
N ASP A 6 -11.87 -15.11 -15.79
CA ASP A 6 -11.26 -16.23 -15.07
C ASP A 6 -11.66 -16.20 -13.59
N LEU A 7 -11.69 -15.01 -12.98
CA LEU A 7 -12.12 -14.81 -11.59
C LEU A 7 -13.57 -15.27 -11.33
N ARG A 8 -14.50 -14.96 -12.23
CA ARG A 8 -15.88 -15.47 -12.14
C ARG A 8 -15.92 -16.99 -12.14
N LYS A 9 -15.13 -17.62 -13.00
CA LYS A 9 -15.05 -19.07 -13.08
C LYS A 9 -14.55 -19.68 -11.76
N TYR A 10 -13.51 -19.11 -11.16
CA TYR A 10 -13.00 -19.57 -9.86
C TYR A 10 -14.03 -19.41 -8.74
N ILE A 11 -14.73 -18.27 -8.69
CA ILE A 11 -15.80 -18.06 -7.70
C ILE A 11 -16.96 -19.04 -7.90
N ASP A 12 -17.34 -19.32 -9.15
CA ASP A 12 -18.40 -20.28 -9.45
C ASP A 12 -18.00 -21.73 -9.07
N GLU A 13 -16.73 -22.11 -9.26
CA GLU A 13 -16.21 -23.41 -8.79
C GLU A 13 -16.26 -23.50 -7.25
N TRP A 14 -15.86 -22.44 -6.55
CA TRP A 14 -15.88 -22.37 -5.08
C TRP A 14 -17.26 -22.45 -4.44
N ARG A 15 -18.29 -21.92 -5.11
CA ARG A 15 -19.69 -22.00 -4.64
C ARG A 15 -20.20 -23.42 -4.41
N HIS A 16 -19.51 -24.44 -4.92
CA HIS A 16 -19.88 -25.83 -4.67
C HIS A 16 -19.43 -26.33 -3.29
N THR A 17 -18.48 -25.66 -2.66
CA THR A 17 -17.86 -26.11 -1.41
C THR A 17 -18.12 -25.15 -0.24
N VAL A 18 -18.20 -23.85 -0.53
CA VAL A 18 -18.39 -22.80 0.48
C VAL A 18 -19.56 -21.90 0.14
N ASP A 19 -20.27 -21.43 1.17
CA ASP A 19 -21.34 -20.45 1.00
C ASP A 19 -20.72 -19.06 0.83
N LEU A 20 -21.17 -18.33 -0.18
CA LEU A 20 -20.67 -16.98 -0.45
C LEU A 20 -21.80 -15.98 -0.21
N ILE A 21 -21.61 -15.12 0.80
CA ILE A 21 -22.51 -14.03 1.16
C ILE A 21 -22.01 -12.77 0.45
N PRO A 22 -22.64 -12.33 -0.66
CA PRO A 22 -22.18 -11.15 -1.38
C PRO A 22 -22.43 -9.90 -0.55
N ALA A 23 -21.57 -8.90 -0.73
CA ALA A 23 -21.86 -7.55 -0.24
C ALA A 23 -23.18 -7.06 -0.85
N SER A 24 -24.19 -6.83 -0.01
CA SER A 24 -25.56 -6.47 -0.41
C SER A 24 -25.63 -5.19 -1.25
N GLU A 25 -24.65 -4.30 -1.10
CA GLU A 25 -24.53 -3.02 -1.82
C GLU A 25 -23.62 -3.10 -3.05
N GLY A 26 -23.12 -4.30 -3.39
CA GLY A 26 -22.13 -4.52 -4.44
C GLY A 26 -20.69 -4.34 -3.95
N ALA A 27 -19.73 -4.46 -4.88
CA ALA A 27 -18.31 -4.32 -4.56
C ALA A 27 -18.00 -2.88 -4.15
N GLN A 28 -17.55 -2.69 -2.91
CA GLN A 28 -17.16 -1.38 -2.39
C GLN A 28 -15.64 -1.26 -2.39
N GLU A 29 -15.14 -0.14 -2.94
CA GLU A 29 -13.72 0.19 -2.83
C GLU A 29 -13.41 0.43 -1.35
N ASP A 30 -12.51 -0.38 -0.82
CA ASP A 30 -12.01 -0.22 0.54
C ASP A 30 -10.97 0.90 0.50
N LEU A 31 -11.48 2.11 0.69
CA LEU A 31 -10.66 3.31 0.77
C LEU A 31 -9.81 3.19 2.03
N LEU A 32 -8.49 3.29 1.87
CA LEU A 32 -7.53 3.39 2.97
C LEU A 32 -7.74 4.74 3.67
N PHE A 33 -8.82 4.85 4.45
CA PHE A 33 -9.01 5.95 5.36
C PHE A 33 -8.06 5.76 6.54
N PRO A 34 -7.47 6.85 7.06
CA PRO A 34 -6.78 6.77 8.33
C PRO A 34 -7.75 6.19 9.35
N ASP A 35 -7.29 5.20 10.11
CA ASP A 35 -8.10 4.60 11.16
C ASP A 35 -8.37 5.61 12.29
N ALA A 36 -9.15 5.21 13.28
CA ALA A 36 -9.52 6.12 14.37
C ALA A 36 -8.29 6.61 15.15
N GLU A 37 -7.28 5.75 15.31
CA GLU A 37 -6.04 6.05 16.03
C GLU A 37 -5.17 7.00 15.21
N GLU A 38 -5.04 6.78 13.90
CA GLU A 38 -4.32 7.66 12.99
C GLU A 38 -4.99 9.04 12.85
N ARG A 39 -6.32 9.12 12.86
CA ARG A 39 -7.05 10.41 12.89
C ARG A 39 -6.84 11.13 14.21
N GLU A 40 -6.83 10.40 15.32
CA GLU A 40 -6.55 10.95 16.64
C GLU A 40 -5.13 11.52 16.66
N ASP A 41 -4.15 10.73 16.23
CA ASP A 41 -2.75 11.15 16.12
C ASP A 41 -2.59 12.37 15.21
N GLN A 42 -3.27 12.44 14.06
CA GLN A 42 -3.23 13.61 13.19
C GLN A 42 -3.90 14.86 13.81
N ALA A 43 -4.94 14.67 14.63
CA ALA A 43 -5.65 15.76 15.30
C ALA A 43 -4.87 16.32 16.50
N TYR A 44 -4.13 15.47 17.21
CA TYR A 44 -3.34 15.84 18.40
C TYR A 44 -1.86 16.10 18.10
N THR A 45 -1.33 15.58 17.00
CA THR A 45 0.04 15.83 16.55
C THR A 45 0.05 17.03 15.61
N ASN A 46 0.40 18.19 16.15
CA ASN A 46 0.97 19.25 15.34
C ASN A 46 2.27 18.67 14.75
N GLN A 47 2.36 18.48 13.42
CA GLN A 47 3.56 17.97 12.70
C GLN A 47 4.87 18.74 13.00
N LEU A 48 4.80 19.78 13.83
CA LEU A 48 5.85 20.62 14.37
C LEU A 48 6.53 20.08 15.63
N ILE A 49 6.02 19.04 16.29
CA ILE A 49 6.57 18.52 17.56
C ILE A 49 7.13 17.10 17.38
N TYR A 50 8.16 16.96 16.57
CA TYR A 50 9.09 15.84 16.73
C TYR A 50 10.21 16.30 17.67
N ASP A 51 9.99 16.18 18.99
CA ASP A 51 11.06 16.41 19.99
C ASP A 51 12.17 15.35 19.91
N THR A 52 11.96 14.30 19.13
CA THR A 52 12.93 13.22 18.93
C THR A 52 13.73 13.46 17.65
N ILE A 53 14.71 14.33 17.73
CA ILE A 53 15.77 14.40 16.72
C ILE A 53 16.64 13.14 16.93
N CYS A 54 16.43 12.12 16.08
CA CYS A 54 17.16 10.84 16.16
C CYS A 54 18.66 10.99 15.88
N GLU A 55 19.05 12.00 15.09
CA GLU A 55 20.44 12.31 14.80
C GLU A 55 20.98 13.35 15.79
N LYS A 56 21.47 12.88 16.95
CA LYS A 56 22.24 13.75 17.85
C LYS A 56 23.66 13.92 17.29
N PRO A 57 24.20 15.15 17.20
CA PRO A 57 25.60 15.34 16.81
C PRO A 57 26.50 14.52 17.74
N THR A 58 27.55 13.90 17.22
CA THR A 58 28.46 12.99 17.97
C THR A 58 29.32 13.71 19.02
N GLY A 59 29.07 14.99 19.30
CA GLY A 59 29.80 15.82 20.26
C GLY A 59 28.99 16.21 21.50
N ASN A 60 29.67 16.38 22.63
CA ASN A 60 29.09 16.76 23.94
C ASN A 60 28.47 18.17 24.00
N LEU A 61 28.33 18.85 22.86
CA LEU A 61 27.90 20.25 22.72
C LEU A 61 26.70 20.36 21.78
N TRP A 62 25.63 19.63 22.09
CA TRP A 62 24.39 19.57 21.30
C TRP A 62 23.75 20.95 21.04
N TRP A 63 24.03 21.96 21.87
CA TRP A 63 23.55 23.34 21.70
C TRP A 63 24.43 24.21 20.77
N ARG A 64 25.61 23.71 20.38
CA ARG A 64 26.63 24.48 19.64
C ARG A 64 26.82 24.02 18.19
N GLU A 65 26.38 22.81 17.87
CA GLU A 65 26.40 22.26 16.53
C GLU A 65 25.00 22.35 15.92
N SER A 66 24.79 23.31 15.01
CA SER A 66 23.54 23.40 14.26
C SER A 66 23.35 22.12 13.44
N LEU A 67 22.24 21.42 13.66
CA LEU A 67 21.82 20.26 12.85
C LEU A 67 21.74 20.61 11.37
N TYR A 68 21.36 21.86 11.08
CA TYR A 68 21.27 22.40 9.73
C TYR A 68 22.61 23.00 9.32
N ARG A 69 23.38 22.25 8.54
CA ARG A 69 24.58 22.78 7.90
C ARG A 69 24.21 23.53 6.63
N LYS A 70 24.88 24.67 6.39
CA LYS A 70 24.80 25.35 5.10
C LYS A 70 25.35 24.41 4.02
N VAL A 71 24.44 23.79 3.29
CA VAL A 71 24.74 22.99 2.10
C VAL A 71 24.71 23.89 0.87
N LYS A 72 25.64 23.67 -0.06
CA LYS A 72 25.53 24.31 -1.38
C LYS A 72 24.42 23.59 -2.15
N PRO A 73 23.42 24.30 -2.70
CA PRO A 73 22.42 23.67 -3.56
C PRO A 73 23.16 23.05 -4.74
N LYS A 74 23.10 21.72 -4.88
CA LYS A 74 23.62 21.07 -6.08
C LYS A 74 22.54 21.13 -7.14
N GLY A 75 22.92 21.69 -8.28
CA GLY A 75 22.06 21.71 -9.46
C GLY A 75 21.77 20.28 -9.91
N ARG A 76 20.63 20.11 -10.57
CA ARG A 76 20.24 18.83 -11.16
C ARG A 76 21.41 18.24 -11.98
N ASN A 77 21.97 19.04 -12.87
CA ASN A 77 23.02 18.62 -13.80
C ASN A 77 24.41 18.34 -13.18
N GLU A 78 24.64 18.59 -11.88
CA GLU A 78 25.99 18.48 -11.28
C GLU A 78 26.25 17.11 -10.62
N LEU A 79 25.25 16.53 -9.93
CA LEU A 79 25.35 15.20 -9.33
C LEU A 79 23.98 14.65 -8.90
N HIS A 80 23.32 13.92 -9.79
CA HIS A 80 22.05 13.27 -9.51
C HIS A 80 22.23 11.93 -8.78
N LEU A 81 22.18 11.94 -7.45
CA LEU A 81 22.19 10.70 -6.65
C LEU A 81 20.87 9.92 -6.74
N PHE A 82 19.75 10.61 -7.00
CA PHE A 82 18.42 10.00 -7.09
C PHE A 82 18.00 9.86 -8.56
N ARG A 83 18.39 8.75 -9.19
CA ARG A 83 18.08 8.44 -10.59
C ARG A 83 16.88 7.50 -10.78
N TYR A 84 16.63 6.63 -9.81
CA TYR A 84 15.55 5.66 -9.87
C TYR A 84 14.66 5.85 -8.65
N PHE A 85 13.35 5.79 -8.88
CA PHE A 85 12.35 5.83 -7.84
C PHE A 85 11.39 4.68 -8.08
N ILE A 86 10.95 4.05 -7.00
CA ILE A 86 9.95 2.98 -7.05
C ILE A 86 8.84 3.43 -6.12
N ASP A 87 7.61 3.36 -6.62
CA ASP A 87 6.42 3.63 -5.84
C ASP A 87 5.33 2.60 -6.16
N GLY A 88 4.43 2.38 -5.21
CA GLY A 88 3.36 1.41 -5.28
C GLY A 88 2.00 2.03 -5.00
N SER A 89 0.95 1.40 -5.54
CA SER A 89 -0.43 1.77 -5.26
C SER A 89 -1.26 0.51 -5.03
N LEU A 90 -2.13 0.53 -4.03
CA LEU A 90 -3.09 -0.53 -3.76
C LEU A 90 -4.51 0.01 -3.97
N ARG A 91 -5.37 -0.81 -4.58
CA ARG A 91 -6.82 -0.63 -4.52
C ARG A 91 -7.44 -1.95 -4.12
N SER A 92 -8.31 -1.95 -3.13
CA SER A 92 -9.03 -3.13 -2.67
C SER A 92 -10.52 -2.95 -2.85
N TYR A 93 -11.22 -4.03 -3.15
CA TYR A 93 -12.66 -4.09 -3.32
C TYR A 93 -13.18 -5.24 -2.49
N TYR A 94 -14.00 -4.95 -1.49
CA TYR A 94 -14.68 -5.98 -0.73
C TYR A 94 -15.82 -6.57 -1.54
N PHE A 95 -15.84 -7.90 -1.71
CA PHE A 95 -16.88 -8.59 -2.49
C PHE A 95 -17.93 -9.29 -1.62
N GLY A 96 -17.58 -9.68 -0.40
CA GLY A 96 -18.48 -10.41 0.50
C GLY A 96 -17.72 -11.28 1.50
N GLU A 97 -18.45 -12.13 2.21
CA GLU A 97 -17.87 -13.13 3.11
C GLU A 97 -17.97 -14.52 2.51
N VAL A 98 -16.90 -15.29 2.62
CA VAL A 98 -16.92 -16.75 2.48
C VAL A 98 -17.28 -17.35 3.83
N VAL A 99 -18.25 -18.26 3.82
CA VAL A 99 -18.78 -18.94 5.00
C VAL A 99 -18.59 -20.43 4.83
N GLU A 100 -17.89 -21.02 5.78
CA GLU A 100 -17.69 -22.46 5.88
C GLU A 100 -18.09 -22.91 7.29
N ALA A 101 -19.26 -23.53 7.42
CA ALA A 101 -19.86 -23.89 8.71
C ALA A 101 -19.98 -22.70 9.68
N GLU A 102 -19.09 -22.62 10.69
CA GLU A 102 -19.05 -21.53 11.69
C GLU A 102 -17.87 -20.56 11.46
N ARG A 103 -17.17 -20.67 10.33
CA ARG A 103 -16.01 -19.84 9.98
C ARG A 103 -16.35 -18.84 8.89
N PHE A 104 -15.74 -17.67 8.99
CA PHE A 104 -16.00 -16.53 8.13
C PHE A 104 -14.67 -15.94 7.67
N SER A 105 -14.57 -15.64 6.37
CA SER A 105 -13.38 -15.04 5.78
C SER A 105 -13.78 -13.98 4.76
N PRO A 106 -13.27 -12.75 4.85
CA PRO A 106 -13.59 -11.72 3.88
C PRO A 106 -13.00 -12.07 2.51
N LEU A 107 -13.82 -12.00 1.48
CA LEU A 107 -13.38 -12.09 0.09
C LEU A 107 -13.09 -10.68 -0.43
N VAL A 108 -11.81 -10.39 -0.66
CA VAL A 108 -11.35 -9.09 -1.14
C VAL A 108 -10.66 -9.26 -2.49
N PHE A 109 -11.01 -8.42 -3.44
CA PHE A 109 -10.25 -8.28 -4.69
C PHE A 109 -9.31 -7.10 -4.59
N ALA A 110 -8.02 -7.33 -4.74
CA ALA A 110 -6.99 -6.30 -4.65
C ALA A 110 -6.26 -6.10 -5.99
N GLN A 111 -5.99 -4.85 -6.34
CA GLN A 111 -5.12 -4.46 -7.44
C GLN A 111 -3.86 -3.81 -6.87
N VAL A 112 -2.72 -4.47 -7.05
CA VAL A 112 -1.41 -3.98 -6.63
C VAL A 112 -0.68 -3.47 -7.86
N GLY A 113 -0.46 -2.16 -7.89
CA GLY A 113 0.37 -1.48 -8.88
C GLY A 113 1.74 -1.16 -8.30
N ALA A 114 2.79 -1.32 -9.11
CA ALA A 114 4.13 -0.82 -8.81
C ALA A 114 4.71 -0.17 -10.06
N CYS A 115 5.41 0.95 -9.89
CA CYS A 115 6.04 1.69 -10.97
C CYS A 115 7.46 2.06 -10.59
N ALA A 116 8.42 1.63 -11.40
CA ALA A 116 9.77 2.16 -11.38
C ALA A 116 9.82 3.32 -12.38
N VAL A 117 10.27 4.48 -11.92
CA VAL A 117 10.53 5.65 -12.78
C VAL A 117 12.00 5.99 -12.75
N GLN A 118 12.51 6.41 -13.91
CA GLN A 118 13.86 6.91 -14.06
C GLN A 118 13.83 8.41 -14.29
N ARG A 119 14.80 9.09 -13.71
CA ARG A 119 15.10 10.49 -13.98
C ARG A 119 16.35 10.61 -14.84
N ASP A 120 16.26 11.29 -15.97
CA ASP A 120 17.43 11.57 -16.82
C ASP A 120 18.28 12.72 -16.27
N GLU A 121 19.40 13.00 -16.96
CA GLU A 121 20.36 14.04 -16.59
C GLU A 121 19.84 15.46 -16.81
N SER A 122 18.72 15.63 -17.53
CA SER A 122 18.01 16.91 -17.65
C SER A 122 16.97 17.10 -16.54
N GLY A 123 16.80 16.09 -15.68
CA GLY A 123 15.84 16.07 -14.60
C GLY A 123 14.41 15.71 -15.02
N ARG A 124 14.18 15.20 -16.23
CA ARG A 124 12.89 14.68 -16.67
C ARG A 124 12.67 13.29 -16.08
N VAL A 125 11.43 12.98 -15.70
CA VAL A 125 11.05 11.70 -15.10
C VAL A 125 10.17 10.94 -16.08
N PHE A 126 10.44 9.66 -16.28
CA PHE A 126 9.67 8.77 -17.15
C PHE A 126 9.54 7.37 -16.54
N PRO A 127 8.45 6.65 -16.85
CA PRO A 127 8.28 5.28 -16.40
C PRO A 127 9.31 4.37 -17.07
N LEU A 128 10.02 3.59 -16.25
CA LEU A 128 10.95 2.56 -16.69
C LEU A 128 10.22 1.21 -16.77
N GLU A 129 9.46 0.88 -15.73
CA GLU A 129 8.69 -0.36 -15.68
C GLU A 129 7.43 -0.14 -14.85
N LYS A 130 6.32 -0.73 -15.30
CA LYS A 130 5.06 -0.76 -14.56
C LYS A 130 4.59 -2.19 -14.46
N ARG A 131 4.24 -2.62 -13.25
CA ARG A 131 3.56 -3.90 -13.01
C ARG A 131 2.23 -3.65 -12.34
N LEU A 132 1.22 -4.38 -12.79
CA LEU A 132 -0.08 -4.45 -12.16
C LEU A 132 -0.38 -5.92 -11.92
N LYS A 133 -0.80 -6.25 -10.70
CA LYS A 133 -1.28 -7.58 -10.35
C LYS A 133 -2.66 -7.47 -9.75
N ASN A 134 -3.55 -8.33 -10.22
CA ASN A 134 -4.87 -8.53 -9.64
C ASN A 134 -4.78 -9.75 -8.72
N LEU A 135 -5.27 -9.61 -7.49
CA LEU A 135 -5.21 -10.62 -6.44
C LEU A 135 -6.61 -10.84 -5.90
N VAL A 136 -6.93 -12.10 -5.60
CA VAL A 136 -8.02 -12.44 -4.69
C VAL A 136 -7.37 -12.73 -3.35
N VAL A 137 -7.84 -12.04 -2.32
CA VAL A 137 -7.31 -12.12 -0.96
C VAL A 137 -8.41 -12.71 -0.09
N LEU A 138 -8.04 -13.78 0.62
CA LEU A 138 -8.83 -14.45 1.64
C LEU A 138 -7.93 -14.78 2.81
N ASP A 139 -8.54 -14.87 3.99
CA ASP A 139 -7.89 -15.49 5.13
C ASP A 139 -7.96 -17.01 4.98
N PHE A 140 -6.82 -17.63 4.65
CA PHE A 140 -6.65 -19.07 4.48
C PHE A 140 -6.65 -19.82 5.82
N GLU A 141 -6.36 -19.16 6.94
CA GLU A 141 -6.40 -19.82 8.25
C GLU A 141 -7.86 -19.95 8.74
N ALA A 142 -8.74 -19.07 8.25
CA ALA A 142 -10.16 -19.10 8.53
C ALA A 142 -10.94 -20.15 7.73
N ILE A 143 -10.37 -20.74 6.67
CA ILE A 143 -11.05 -21.73 5.80
C ILE A 143 -10.25 -23.04 5.83
N SER A 144 -10.90 -24.19 5.74
CA SER A 144 -10.23 -25.49 5.64
C SER A 144 -9.55 -25.68 4.28
N GLU A 145 -8.58 -26.61 4.17
CA GLU A 145 -7.98 -26.96 2.87
C GLU A 145 -8.99 -27.52 1.85
N GLU A 146 -10.14 -28.04 2.30
CA GLU A 146 -11.21 -28.50 1.41
C GLU A 146 -12.03 -27.33 0.85
N GLY A 147 -12.07 -26.19 1.54
CA GLY A 147 -12.76 -24.96 1.11
C GLY A 147 -11.95 -24.04 0.20
N LEU A 148 -10.71 -24.42 -0.17
CA LEU A 148 -9.80 -23.71 -1.07
C LEU A 148 -9.82 -24.26 -2.50
#